data_AF-A0A6G0V158-F1
#
_entry.id   AF-A0A6G0V158-F1
#
_cell.length_a   1.000
_cell.length_b   1.000
_cell.length_c   1.000
_cell.angle_alpha   90.00
_cell.angle_beta   90.00
_cell.angle_gamma   90.00
#
_symmetry.space_group_name_H-M   'P 1'
#
loop_
_entity.id
_entity.type
_entity.pdbx_description
1 polymer ?
#
loop_
_entity_poly.entity_id
_entity_poly.type
_entity_poly.pdbx_seq_one_letter_code
_entity_poly.pdbx_strand_id
1 'polypeptide(L)'
;MGRVDGSSLLARSLVSLLVVAGVAISWACATQFSKSALDLDPDKFYAPYSMVWFGTCFMIICYPVYLLYIVTSGKESLREAHEEALEVFGARTFNIFGFIVRVIPFLILWIGANYCYSQGLGHISASAASAIMSSNVAMVCVLSWVLLKDKVDPLKVIAVFAAIGGVIVISLDDEYAGNLLGVLLVIASAAFAAFYKVMFKKLIGDANLGQVSIFMSGLGLLNILLNIVPTVIMVWLKADRIDWNYVPWWTLAGSAALSLLFNFLVNFGIALLNPLLISIGMLCGIPVSAIIDIFFRDLDPTLKFILGAILILVSFVLCAFPIQEIFQKLRKNSKTSYNVTDSVVP
;
A
#
# COMPACT_ATOMS: atom_id res chain seq x y z
N MET A 1 -27.19 12.13 27.94
CA MET A 1 -26.85 12.21 26.50
C MET A 1 -26.11 13.52 26.27
N GLY A 2 -24.77 13.49 26.31
CA GLY A 2 -23.96 14.68 26.11
C GLY A 2 -24.09 15.17 24.67
N ARG A 3 -24.37 16.47 24.51
CA ARG A 3 -24.31 17.17 23.22
C ARG A 3 -22.91 16.95 22.64
N VAL A 4 -22.80 16.09 21.62
CA VAL A 4 -21.59 15.99 20.80
C VAL A 4 -21.51 17.30 20.02
N ASP A 5 -20.50 18.09 20.31
CA ASP A 5 -20.31 19.43 19.78
C ASP A 5 -20.16 19.37 18.25
N GLY A 6 -21.06 20.00 17.49
CA GLY A 6 -21.11 19.87 16.02
C GLY A 6 -19.83 20.38 15.32
N SER A 7 -19.11 21.30 15.96
CA SER A 7 -17.80 21.79 15.55
C SER A 7 -16.73 20.69 15.59
N SER A 8 -16.78 19.81 16.59
CA SER A 8 -15.85 18.68 16.75
C SER A 8 -16.08 17.57 15.72
N LEU A 9 -17.33 17.39 15.27
CA LEU A 9 -17.68 16.44 14.20
C LEU A 9 -17.18 16.95 12.85
N LEU A 10 -17.42 18.22 12.53
CA LEU A 10 -16.93 18.82 11.28
C LEU A 10 -15.40 18.80 11.20
N ALA A 11 -14.70 19.15 12.30
CA ALA A 11 -13.24 19.09 12.34
C ALA A 11 -12.70 17.67 12.10
N ARG A 12 -13.30 16.64 12.73
CA ARG A 12 -12.90 15.24 12.52
C ARG A 12 -13.16 14.76 11.09
N SER A 13 -14.28 15.14 10.49
CA SER A 13 -14.59 14.83 9.10
C SER A 13 -13.62 15.49 8.13
N LEU A 14 -13.26 16.76 8.38
CA LEU A 14 -12.27 17.49 7.58
C LEU A 14 -10.88 16.83 7.67
N VAL A 15 -10.42 16.49 8.87
CA VAL A 15 -9.15 15.77 9.05
C VAL A 15 -9.17 14.43 8.32
N SER A 16 -10.27 13.67 8.41
CA SER A 16 -10.41 12.40 7.70
C SER A 16 -10.32 12.58 6.18
N LEU A 17 -10.99 13.60 5.64
CA LEU A 17 -10.95 13.93 4.21
C LEU A 17 -9.53 14.30 3.76
N LEU A 18 -8.83 15.12 4.55
CA LEU A 18 -7.45 15.53 4.27
C LEU A 18 -6.49 14.35 4.28
N VAL A 19 -6.63 13.41 5.23
CA VAL A 19 -5.80 12.19 5.25
C VAL A 19 -6.10 11.31 4.05
N VAL A 20 -7.37 11.10 3.69
CA VAL A 20 -7.78 10.32 2.51
C VAL A 20 -7.19 10.92 1.22
N ALA A 21 -7.32 12.24 1.05
CA ALA A 21 -6.75 12.95 -0.09
C ALA A 21 -5.21 12.87 -0.09
N GLY A 22 -4.58 13.02 1.07
CA GLY A 22 -3.13 12.89 1.23
C GLY A 22 -2.64 11.50 0.83
N VAL A 23 -3.31 10.42 1.25
CA VAL A 23 -2.98 9.04 0.86
C VAL A 23 -3.12 8.86 -0.66
N ALA A 24 -4.23 9.32 -1.24
CA ALA A 24 -4.49 9.20 -2.68
C ALA A 24 -3.42 9.92 -3.52
N ILE A 25 -3.14 11.18 -3.18
CA ILE A 25 -2.19 12.03 -3.90
C ILE A 25 -0.76 11.52 -3.70
N SER A 26 -0.36 11.20 -2.46
CA SER A 26 1.00 10.72 -2.19
C SER A 26 1.30 9.41 -2.92
N TRP A 27 0.35 8.46 -2.93
CA TRP A 27 0.48 7.23 -3.69
C TRP A 27 0.57 7.47 -5.20
N ALA A 28 -0.40 8.20 -5.76
CA ALA A 28 -0.46 8.44 -7.21
C ALA A 28 0.78 9.21 -7.69
N CYS A 29 1.14 10.29 -7.00
CA CYS A 29 2.32 11.08 -7.35
C CYS A 29 3.61 10.30 -7.15
N ALA A 30 3.77 9.47 -6.11
CA ALA A 30 4.96 8.63 -5.96
C ALA A 30 5.15 7.70 -7.17
N THR A 31 4.09 7.01 -7.59
CA THR A 31 4.12 6.14 -8.77
C THR A 31 4.43 6.93 -10.05
N GLN A 32 3.80 8.09 -10.23
CA GLN A 32 4.00 8.94 -11.40
C GLN A 32 5.42 9.51 -11.49
N PHE A 33 6.00 9.90 -10.35
CA PHE A 33 7.38 10.36 -10.27
C PHE A 33 8.36 9.21 -10.56
N SER A 34 8.10 8.00 -10.06
CA SER A 34 8.88 6.80 -10.40
C SER A 34 8.82 6.50 -11.89
N LYS A 35 7.62 6.52 -12.49
CA LYS A 35 7.45 6.31 -13.93
C LYS A 35 8.18 7.38 -14.74
N SER A 36 8.07 8.64 -14.32
CA SER A 36 8.77 9.76 -14.98
C SER A 36 10.28 9.65 -14.88
N ALA A 37 10.81 9.16 -13.75
CA ALA A 37 12.24 8.89 -13.60
C ALA A 37 12.74 7.84 -14.59
N LEU A 38 11.94 6.81 -14.89
CA LEU A 38 12.28 5.76 -15.86
C LEU A 38 12.11 6.19 -17.32
N ASP A 39 11.21 7.13 -17.60
CA ASP A 39 10.87 7.56 -18.96
C ASP A 39 11.63 8.81 -19.44
N LEU A 40 12.23 9.61 -18.53
CA LEU A 40 12.79 10.92 -18.87
C LEU A 40 13.92 10.84 -19.91
N ASP A 41 14.86 9.92 -19.70
CA ASP A 41 16.00 9.65 -20.58
C ASP A 41 16.38 8.16 -20.45
N PRO A 42 15.61 7.23 -21.07
CA PRO A 42 15.80 5.78 -20.86
C PRO A 42 17.18 5.25 -21.25
N ASP A 43 17.86 5.94 -22.17
CA ASP A 43 19.21 5.60 -22.61
C ASP A 43 20.28 5.97 -21.58
N LYS A 44 20.02 6.98 -20.75
CA LYS A 44 20.96 7.50 -19.75
C LYS A 44 20.60 7.08 -18.34
N PHE A 45 19.32 6.88 -18.05
CA PHE A 45 18.83 6.49 -16.73
C PHE A 45 17.66 5.49 -16.85
N TYR A 46 17.98 4.22 -16.63
CA TYR A 46 17.01 3.14 -16.44
C TYR A 46 17.52 2.24 -15.32
N ALA A 47 17.15 2.55 -14.07
CA ALA A 47 17.72 1.91 -12.89
C ALA A 47 16.66 1.51 -11.83
N PRO A 48 15.69 0.66 -12.22
CA PRO A 48 14.56 0.29 -11.38
C PRO A 48 14.95 -0.37 -10.04
N TYR A 49 16.06 -1.13 -9.96
CA TYR A 49 16.50 -1.70 -8.68
C TYR A 49 17.13 -0.63 -7.77
N SER A 50 17.99 0.22 -8.33
CA SER A 50 18.63 1.33 -7.63
C SER A 50 17.62 2.34 -7.11
N MET A 51 16.54 2.59 -7.85
CA MET A 51 15.40 3.41 -7.41
C MET A 51 14.74 2.83 -6.16
N VAL A 52 14.48 1.52 -6.15
CA VAL A 52 13.87 0.82 -5.00
C VAL A 52 14.79 0.84 -3.80
N TRP A 53 16.10 0.60 -4.01
CA TRP A 53 17.09 0.69 -2.96
C TRP A 53 17.12 2.09 -2.34
N PHE A 54 17.25 3.13 -3.17
CA PHE A 54 17.27 4.53 -2.74
C PHE A 54 15.99 4.93 -1.99
N GLY A 55 14.82 4.62 -2.54
CA GLY A 55 13.54 4.94 -1.91
C GLY A 55 13.33 4.22 -0.58
N THR A 56 13.77 2.96 -0.47
CA THR A 56 13.62 2.17 0.76
C THR A 56 14.51 2.70 1.90
N CYS A 57 15.63 3.38 1.60
CA CYS A 57 16.45 4.04 2.61
C CYS A 57 15.69 5.11 3.41
N PHE A 58 14.70 5.77 2.81
CA PHE A 58 13.90 6.79 3.48
C PHE A 58 13.06 6.21 4.63
N MET A 59 12.77 4.90 4.62
CA MET A 59 12.01 4.24 5.68
C MET A 59 12.72 4.25 7.04
N ILE A 60 14.03 4.51 7.09
CA ILE A 60 14.80 4.69 8.33
C ILE A 60 14.23 5.84 9.19
N ILE A 61 13.59 6.82 8.56
CA ILE A 61 13.03 8.00 9.20
C ILE A 61 11.73 7.66 9.98
N CYS A 62 11.11 6.50 9.73
CA CYS A 62 9.83 6.12 10.32
C CYS A 62 9.84 6.14 11.87
N TYR A 63 10.86 5.56 12.48
CA TYR A 63 10.96 5.41 13.93
C TYR A 63 11.40 6.69 14.65
N PRO A 64 12.41 7.44 14.16
CA PRO A 64 12.71 8.77 14.68
C PRO A 64 11.49 9.70 14.68
N VAL A 65 10.69 9.70 13.62
CA VAL A 65 9.45 10.50 13.55
C VAL A 65 8.41 10.01 14.56
N TYR A 66 8.24 8.70 14.72
CA TYR A 66 7.38 8.15 15.77
C TYR A 66 7.82 8.58 17.17
N LEU A 67 9.11 8.51 17.49
CA LEU A 67 9.62 8.97 18.78
C LEU A 67 9.36 10.47 18.99
N LEU A 68 9.57 11.29 17.96
CA LEU A 68 9.27 12.72 18.01
C LEU A 68 7.77 12.97 18.25
N TYR A 69 6.89 12.17 17.65
CA TYR A 69 5.45 12.21 17.92
C TYR A 69 5.13 11.88 19.39
N ILE A 70 5.77 10.87 19.98
CA ILE A 70 5.58 10.53 21.40
C ILE A 70 6.05 11.68 22.31
N VAL A 71 7.23 12.26 22.05
CA VAL A 71 7.76 13.41 22.81
C VAL A 71 6.82 14.62 22.73
N THR A 72 6.36 14.96 21.52
CA THR A 72 5.50 16.13 21.31
C THR A 72 4.08 15.93 21.80
N SER A 73 3.59 14.70 21.82
CA SER A 73 2.24 14.39 22.34
C SER A 73 2.17 14.41 23.86
N GLY A 74 3.29 14.13 24.56
CA GLY A 74 3.36 14.11 26.03
C GLY A 74 2.44 13.07 26.70
N LYS A 75 1.89 12.11 25.93
CA LYS A 75 0.88 11.16 26.40
C LYS A 75 1.47 9.94 27.11
N GLU A 76 2.70 9.56 26.77
CA GLU A 76 3.35 8.32 27.21
C GLU A 76 4.85 8.55 27.44
N SER A 77 5.46 7.74 28.32
CA SER A 77 6.90 7.78 28.55
C SER A 77 7.65 7.21 27.34
N LEU A 78 8.70 7.91 26.88
CA LEU A 78 9.55 7.45 25.77
C LEU A 78 10.07 6.03 25.96
N ARG A 79 10.38 5.67 27.21
CA ARG A 79 10.91 4.36 27.56
C ARG A 79 9.87 3.26 27.36
N GLU A 80 8.64 3.49 27.80
CA GLU A 80 7.53 2.54 27.67
C GLU A 80 7.19 2.33 26.19
N ALA A 81 7.07 3.41 25.43
CA ALA A 81 6.84 3.34 23.99
C ALA A 81 7.97 2.63 23.21
N HIS A 82 9.22 2.75 23.68
CA HIS A 82 10.36 2.03 23.10
C HIS A 82 10.33 0.53 23.46
N GLU A 83 10.09 0.19 24.73
CA GLU A 83 9.99 -1.20 25.19
C GLU A 83 8.83 -1.94 24.50
N GLU A 84 7.68 -1.29 24.30
CA GLU A 84 6.53 -1.86 23.58
C GLU A 84 6.82 -2.04 22.08
N ALA A 85 7.51 -1.08 21.46
CA ALA A 85 7.93 -1.19 20.06
C ALA A 85 8.88 -2.38 19.83
N LEU A 86 9.78 -2.67 20.78
CA LEU A 86 10.73 -3.78 20.69
C LEU A 86 10.06 -5.16 20.73
N GLU A 87 8.86 -5.28 21.30
CA GLU A 87 8.14 -6.56 21.39
C GLU A 87 7.88 -7.18 20.01
N VAL A 88 7.87 -6.39 18.92
CA VAL A 88 7.79 -6.87 17.53
C VAL A 88 8.92 -7.86 17.18
N PHE A 89 10.08 -7.73 17.82
CA PHE A 89 11.23 -8.63 17.64
C PHE A 89 11.23 -9.82 18.61
N GLY A 90 10.21 -9.93 19.47
CA GLY A 90 9.98 -11.08 20.34
C GLY A 90 10.71 -11.03 21.68
N ALA A 91 11.27 -9.88 22.03
CA ALA A 91 11.92 -9.64 23.32
C ALA A 91 11.70 -8.20 23.76
N ARG A 92 11.57 -7.97 25.07
CA ARG A 92 11.53 -6.63 25.66
C ARG A 92 12.87 -5.90 25.57
N THR A 93 13.96 -6.63 25.38
CA THR A 93 15.31 -6.11 25.16
C THR A 93 15.74 -6.36 23.72
N PHE A 94 16.44 -5.40 23.13
CA PHE A 94 16.88 -5.49 21.74
C PHE A 94 17.86 -6.64 21.54
N ASN A 95 17.48 -7.59 20.67
CA ASN A 95 18.31 -8.70 20.25
C ASN A 95 18.59 -8.60 18.75
N ILE A 96 19.85 -8.34 18.39
CA ILE A 96 20.30 -8.19 16.99
C ILE A 96 19.99 -9.44 16.16
N PHE A 97 20.18 -10.64 16.73
CA PHE A 97 19.94 -11.88 16.00
C PHE A 97 18.44 -12.08 15.72
N GLY A 98 17.60 -11.85 16.73
CA GLY A 98 16.14 -11.90 16.58
C GLY A 98 15.62 -10.86 15.58
N PHE A 99 16.19 -9.65 15.63
CA PHE A 99 15.93 -8.58 14.67
C PHE A 99 16.26 -9.01 13.24
N ILE A 100 17.49 -9.47 12.98
CA ILE A 100 17.94 -9.85 11.63
C ILE A 100 17.11 -11.01 11.07
N VAL A 101 16.93 -12.08 11.85
CA VAL A 101 16.19 -13.28 11.41
C VAL A 101 14.73 -12.96 11.11
N ARG A 102 14.12 -12.04 11.87
CA ARG A 102 12.74 -11.62 11.63
C ARG A 102 12.63 -10.66 10.46
N VAL A 103 13.52 -9.70 10.28
CA VAL A 103 13.37 -8.63 9.27
C VAL A 103 13.84 -9.05 7.88
N ILE A 104 14.89 -9.88 7.75
CA ILE A 104 15.42 -10.30 6.43
C ILE A 104 14.34 -10.90 5.50
N PRO A 105 13.51 -11.87 5.94
CA PRO A 105 12.47 -12.43 5.06
C PRO A 105 11.50 -11.37 4.54
N PHE A 106 11.13 -10.40 5.39
CA PHE A 106 10.26 -9.29 4.98
C PHE A 106 10.97 -8.30 4.08
N LEU A 107 12.26 -8.06 4.27
CA LEU A 107 13.06 -7.25 3.36
C LEU A 107 13.10 -7.89 1.96
N ILE A 108 13.27 -9.21 1.86
CA ILE A 108 13.25 -9.92 0.57
C ILE A 108 11.90 -9.77 -0.13
N LEU A 109 10.80 -9.96 0.61
CA LEU A 109 9.44 -9.77 0.07
C LEU A 109 9.18 -8.31 -0.33
N TRP A 110 9.66 -7.35 0.47
CA TRP A 110 9.55 -5.91 0.20
C TRP A 110 10.29 -5.52 -1.07
N ILE A 111 11.54 -5.95 -1.21
CA ILE A 111 12.35 -5.68 -2.41
C ILE A 111 11.76 -6.40 -3.61
N GLY A 112 11.35 -7.66 -3.48
CA GLY A 112 10.67 -8.39 -4.56
C GLY A 112 9.43 -7.65 -5.05
N ALA A 113 8.58 -7.19 -4.14
CA ALA A 113 7.39 -6.41 -4.49
C ALA A 113 7.76 -5.10 -5.20
N ASN A 114 8.61 -4.27 -4.60
CA ASN A 114 8.91 -2.95 -5.14
C ASN A 114 9.75 -3.02 -6.42
N TYR A 115 10.66 -3.99 -6.55
CA TYR A 115 11.43 -4.21 -7.77
C TYR A 115 10.54 -4.63 -8.94
N CYS A 116 9.67 -5.63 -8.74
CA CYS A 116 8.72 -6.04 -9.77
C CYS A 116 7.78 -4.89 -10.16
N TYR A 117 7.35 -4.06 -9.21
CA TYR A 117 6.55 -2.87 -9.51
C TYR A 117 7.33 -1.84 -10.34
N SER A 118 8.54 -1.50 -9.91
CA SER A 118 9.42 -0.53 -10.58
C SER A 118 9.78 -0.97 -12.00
N GLN A 119 10.15 -2.24 -12.20
CA GLN A 119 10.36 -2.82 -13.53
C GLN A 119 9.07 -2.84 -14.36
N GLY A 120 7.93 -3.14 -13.75
CA GLY A 120 6.62 -3.09 -14.41
C GLY A 120 6.28 -1.70 -14.93
N LEU A 121 6.57 -0.65 -14.16
CA LEU A 121 6.42 0.74 -14.59
C LEU A 121 7.28 1.07 -15.82
N GLY A 122 8.42 0.40 -16.03
CA GLY A 122 9.19 0.57 -17.27
C GLY A 122 8.43 0.14 -18.54
N HIS A 123 7.38 -0.68 -18.40
CA HIS A 123 6.69 -1.30 -19.53
C HIS A 123 5.22 -0.92 -19.69
N ILE A 124 4.56 -0.51 -18.60
CA ILE A 124 3.13 -0.16 -18.59
C ILE A 124 2.91 1.22 -17.98
N SER A 125 1.73 1.79 -18.21
CA SER A 125 1.34 3.07 -17.62
C SER A 125 1.25 3.02 -16.08
N ALA A 126 1.47 4.16 -15.42
CA ALA A 126 1.42 4.27 -13.97
C ALA A 126 0.02 4.02 -13.41
N SER A 127 -1.03 4.40 -14.14
CA SER A 127 -2.42 4.11 -13.78
C SER A 127 -2.76 2.62 -13.92
N ALA A 128 -2.34 1.95 -15.00
CA ALA A 128 -2.51 0.50 -15.15
C ALA A 128 -1.76 -0.26 -14.05
N ALA A 129 -0.52 0.12 -13.75
CA ALA A 129 0.26 -0.49 -12.67
C ALA A 129 -0.44 -0.31 -11.31
N SER A 130 -0.96 0.88 -11.01
CA SER A 130 -1.69 1.15 -9.76
C SER A 130 -3.00 0.38 -9.66
N ALA A 131 -3.73 0.26 -10.77
CA ALA A 131 -4.95 -0.54 -10.85
C ALA A 131 -4.64 -2.02 -10.62
N ILE A 132 -3.72 -2.62 -11.38
CA ILE A 132 -3.33 -4.03 -11.22
C ILE A 132 -2.80 -4.29 -9.81
N MET A 133 -1.98 -3.39 -9.25
CA MET A 133 -1.49 -3.50 -7.86
C MET A 133 -2.62 -3.58 -6.84
N SER A 134 -3.76 -2.90 -7.06
CA SER A 134 -4.90 -2.93 -6.14
C SER A 134 -5.57 -4.31 -6.04
N SER A 135 -5.31 -5.21 -7.00
CA SER A 135 -5.68 -6.63 -6.89
C SER A 135 -4.97 -7.36 -5.74
N ASN A 136 -3.93 -6.77 -5.14
CA ASN A 136 -3.26 -7.32 -3.96
C ASN A 136 -4.24 -7.62 -2.81
N VAL A 137 -5.33 -6.86 -2.68
CA VAL A 137 -6.32 -7.05 -1.60
C VAL A 137 -7.08 -8.35 -1.79
N ALA A 138 -7.40 -8.70 -3.04
CA ALA A 138 -8.00 -9.98 -3.38
C ALA A 138 -7.01 -11.14 -3.10
N MET A 139 -5.74 -10.98 -3.47
CA MET A 139 -4.69 -11.97 -3.18
C MET A 139 -4.48 -12.17 -1.67
N VAL A 140 -4.50 -11.09 -0.89
CA VAL A 140 -4.47 -11.14 0.58
C VAL A 140 -5.66 -11.94 1.12
N CYS A 141 -6.86 -11.75 0.57
CA CYS A 141 -8.04 -12.52 1.00
C CYS A 141 -7.85 -14.02 0.75
N VAL A 142 -7.40 -14.40 -0.45
CA VAL A 142 -7.12 -15.80 -0.80
C VAL A 142 -6.03 -16.40 0.11
N LEU A 143 -4.93 -15.68 0.29
CA LEU A 143 -3.83 -16.11 1.15
C LEU A 143 -4.23 -16.21 2.61
N SER A 144 -5.10 -15.33 3.12
CA SER A 144 -5.64 -15.41 4.48
C SER A 144 -6.48 -16.66 4.69
N TRP A 145 -7.29 -17.09 3.71
CA TRP A 145 -8.03 -18.36 3.81
C TRP A 145 -7.09 -19.56 3.92
N VAL A 146 -6.01 -19.57 3.14
CA VAL A 146 -5.06 -20.69 3.09
C VAL A 146 -4.13 -20.70 4.30
N LEU A 147 -3.52 -19.55 4.63
CA LEU A 147 -2.43 -19.46 5.62
C LEU A 147 -2.89 -19.16 7.05
N LEU A 148 -4.00 -18.42 7.21
CA LEU A 148 -4.60 -18.07 8.52
C LEU A 148 -5.82 -18.94 8.85
N LYS A 149 -6.32 -19.73 7.89
CA LYS A 149 -7.53 -20.56 8.02
C LYS A 149 -8.79 -19.74 8.35
N ASP A 150 -8.84 -18.52 7.82
CA ASP A 150 -10.02 -17.67 7.90
C ASP A 150 -11.21 -18.29 7.15
N LYS A 151 -12.44 -17.98 7.59
CA LYS A 151 -13.66 -18.47 6.92
C LYS A 151 -13.80 -17.83 5.54
N VAL A 152 -14.12 -18.67 4.55
CA VAL A 152 -14.39 -18.21 3.19
C VAL A 152 -15.72 -17.46 3.16
N ASP A 153 -15.66 -16.23 2.68
CA ASP A 153 -16.80 -15.34 2.49
C ASP A 153 -17.19 -15.37 1.00
N PRO A 154 -18.43 -15.75 0.65
CA PRO A 154 -18.91 -15.79 -0.73
C PRO A 154 -18.79 -14.46 -1.49
N LEU A 155 -18.95 -13.31 -0.82
CA LEU A 155 -18.79 -11.99 -1.47
C LEU A 155 -17.33 -11.74 -1.83
N LYS A 156 -16.39 -12.16 -0.97
CA LYS A 156 -14.96 -12.07 -1.25
C LYS A 156 -14.53 -13.00 -2.38
N VAL A 157 -15.20 -14.14 -2.56
CA VAL A 157 -14.96 -15.00 -3.74
C VAL A 157 -15.34 -14.28 -5.03
N ILE A 158 -16.52 -13.64 -5.07
CA ILE A 158 -16.94 -12.81 -6.21
C ILE A 158 -15.95 -11.68 -6.46
N ALA A 159 -15.47 -11.04 -5.38
CA ALA A 159 -14.46 -10.00 -5.47
C ALA A 159 -13.16 -10.49 -6.12
N VAL A 160 -12.69 -11.69 -5.78
CA VAL A 160 -11.48 -12.28 -6.40
C VAL A 160 -11.68 -12.48 -7.90
N PHE A 161 -12.84 -12.99 -8.34
CA PHE A 161 -13.14 -13.11 -9.76
C PHE A 161 -13.21 -11.75 -10.47
N ALA A 162 -13.78 -10.74 -9.82
CA ALA A 162 -13.77 -9.38 -10.33
C ALA A 162 -12.33 -8.82 -10.47
N ALA A 163 -11.45 -9.04 -9.49
CA ALA A 163 -10.05 -8.63 -9.61
C ALA A 163 -9.35 -9.29 -10.80
N ILE A 164 -9.53 -10.60 -10.97
CA ILE A 164 -8.94 -11.35 -12.09
C ILE A 164 -9.47 -10.81 -13.42
N GLY A 165 -10.79 -10.63 -13.54
CA GLY A 165 -11.41 -10.05 -14.73
C GLY A 165 -10.90 -8.65 -15.03
N GLY A 166 -10.73 -7.81 -14.00
CA GLY A 166 -10.25 -6.44 -14.15
C GLY A 166 -8.81 -6.39 -14.65
N VAL A 167 -7.94 -7.25 -14.10
CA VAL A 167 -6.56 -7.38 -14.58
C VAL A 167 -6.52 -7.86 -16.03
N ILE A 168 -7.33 -8.86 -16.41
CA ILE A 168 -7.41 -9.35 -17.79
C ILE A 168 -7.86 -8.22 -18.73
N VAL A 169 -8.93 -7.50 -18.39
CA VAL A 169 -9.46 -6.41 -19.24
C VAL A 169 -8.43 -5.30 -19.42
N ILE A 170 -7.72 -4.89 -18.36
CA ILE A 170 -6.61 -3.92 -18.47
C ILE A 170 -5.50 -4.48 -19.34
N SER A 171 -5.16 -5.77 -19.22
CA SER A 171 -4.08 -6.40 -20.00
C SER A 171 -4.36 -6.45 -21.51
N LEU A 172 -5.62 -6.34 -21.92
CA LEU A 172 -6.05 -6.28 -23.32
C LEU A 172 -6.04 -4.84 -23.89
N ASP A 173 -5.70 -3.86 -23.06
CA ASP A 173 -5.58 -2.47 -23.43
C ASP A 173 -4.16 -2.18 -23.93
N ASP A 174 -3.98 -2.08 -25.25
CA ASP A 174 -2.66 -1.90 -25.85
C ASP A 174 -2.02 -0.56 -25.47
N GLU A 175 -2.82 0.45 -25.16
CA GLU A 175 -2.37 1.79 -24.81
C GLU A 175 -1.87 1.86 -23.37
N TYR A 176 -2.59 1.23 -22.44
CA TYR A 176 -2.26 1.27 -21.02
C TYR A 176 -1.35 0.13 -20.57
N ALA A 177 -1.57 -1.09 -21.08
CA ALA A 177 -0.83 -2.27 -20.68
C ALA A 177 0.46 -2.46 -21.46
N GLY A 178 0.61 -1.90 -22.67
CA GLY A 178 1.84 -1.86 -23.47
C GLY A 178 2.46 -3.23 -23.79
N ASN A 179 2.97 -3.92 -22.76
CA ASN A 179 3.59 -5.23 -22.82
C ASN A 179 3.10 -6.17 -21.69
N LEU A 180 2.77 -7.41 -22.04
CA LEU A 180 2.41 -8.49 -21.12
C LEU A 180 3.45 -8.72 -20.02
N LEU A 181 4.74 -8.55 -20.32
CA LEU A 181 5.80 -8.70 -19.32
C LEU A 181 5.63 -7.70 -18.17
N GLY A 182 5.27 -6.46 -18.46
CA GLY A 182 5.03 -5.44 -17.45
C GLY A 182 3.80 -5.77 -16.59
N VAL A 183 2.72 -6.24 -17.21
CA VAL A 183 1.53 -6.75 -16.51
C VAL A 183 1.90 -7.88 -15.55
N LEU A 184 2.63 -8.90 -16.02
CA LEU A 184 3.05 -10.04 -15.19
C LEU A 184 3.95 -9.61 -14.03
N LEU A 185 4.84 -8.64 -14.24
CA LEU A 185 5.67 -8.06 -13.19
C LEU A 185 4.83 -7.35 -12.13
N VAL A 186 3.82 -6.56 -12.50
CA VAL A 186 2.96 -5.89 -11.52
C VAL A 186 2.06 -6.89 -10.78
N ILE A 187 1.58 -7.95 -11.43
CA ILE A 187 0.89 -9.07 -10.77
C ILE A 187 1.82 -9.76 -9.76
N ALA A 188 3.07 -10.04 -10.14
CA ALA A 188 4.06 -10.62 -9.24
C ALA A 188 4.34 -9.70 -8.04
N SER A 189 4.40 -8.39 -8.26
CA SER A 189 4.53 -7.40 -7.20
C SER A 189 3.34 -7.43 -6.23
N ALA A 190 2.11 -7.46 -6.76
CA ALA A 190 0.89 -7.58 -5.96
C ALA A 190 0.91 -8.86 -5.10
N ALA A 191 1.40 -9.97 -5.67
CA ALA A 191 1.57 -11.23 -4.94
C ALA A 191 2.60 -11.12 -3.81
N PHE A 192 3.79 -10.59 -4.08
CA PHE A 192 4.82 -10.37 -3.03
C PHE A 192 4.31 -9.45 -1.92
N ALA A 193 3.61 -8.37 -2.26
CA ALA A 193 2.99 -7.47 -1.29
C ALA A 193 1.91 -8.16 -0.45
N ALA A 194 1.10 -9.03 -1.08
CA ALA A 194 0.10 -9.82 -0.37
C ALA A 194 0.74 -10.83 0.59
N PHE A 195 1.79 -11.54 0.14
CA PHE A 195 2.57 -12.44 0.99
C PHE A 195 3.22 -11.69 2.16
N TYR A 196 3.84 -10.54 1.91
CA TYR A 196 4.39 -9.67 2.95
C TYR A 196 3.32 -9.37 4.01
N LYS A 197 2.15 -8.89 3.60
CA LYS A 197 1.07 -8.49 4.51
C LYS A 197 0.52 -9.66 5.33
N VAL A 198 0.30 -10.80 4.69
CA VAL A 198 -0.25 -12.00 5.34
C VAL A 198 0.76 -12.65 6.29
N MET A 199 2.03 -12.74 5.88
CA MET A 199 3.10 -13.22 6.76
C MET A 199 3.33 -12.28 7.94
N PHE A 200 3.23 -10.96 7.72
CA PHE A 200 3.40 -9.96 8.77
C PHE A 200 2.32 -10.14 9.82
N LYS A 201 1.06 -10.23 9.40
CA LYS A 201 -0.06 -10.51 10.30
C LYS A 201 0.08 -11.86 11.01
N LYS A 202 0.56 -12.89 10.33
CA LYS A 202 0.71 -14.23 10.92
C LYS A 202 1.83 -14.32 11.96
N LEU A 203 2.96 -13.66 11.73
CA LEU A 203 4.14 -13.77 12.60
C LEU A 203 4.13 -12.73 13.74
N ILE A 204 3.65 -11.52 13.46
CA ILE A 204 3.69 -10.39 14.39
C ILE A 204 2.32 -10.17 15.04
N GLY A 205 1.22 -10.46 14.34
CA GLY A 205 -0.13 -10.19 14.83
C GLY A 205 -0.60 -8.76 14.53
N ASP A 206 -1.48 -8.25 15.37
CA ASP A 206 -1.98 -6.87 15.28
C ASP A 206 -0.95 -5.91 15.90
N ALA A 207 0.00 -5.50 15.06
CA ALA A 207 1.10 -4.62 15.48
C ALA A 207 0.60 -3.20 15.77
N ASN A 208 1.11 -2.60 16.85
CA ASN A 208 0.84 -1.19 17.13
C ASN A 208 1.67 -0.26 16.20
N LEU A 209 1.39 1.04 16.26
CA LEU A 209 2.09 2.04 15.44
C LEU A 209 3.60 2.07 15.68
N GLY A 210 4.05 1.94 16.93
CA GLY A 210 5.47 1.94 17.28
C GLY A 210 6.21 0.73 16.73
N GLN A 211 5.59 -0.45 16.81
CA GLN A 211 6.07 -1.73 16.30
C GLN A 211 6.19 -1.70 14.77
N VAL A 212 5.20 -1.16 14.06
CA VAL A 212 5.29 -0.96 12.61
C VAL A 212 6.41 0.02 12.26
N SER A 213 6.54 1.13 13.00
CA SER A 213 7.53 2.18 12.74
C SER A 213 8.97 1.70 12.97
N ILE A 214 9.23 0.99 14.06
CA ILE A 214 10.57 0.41 14.34
C ILE A 214 10.90 -0.70 13.35
N PHE A 215 9.90 -1.51 12.95
CA PHE A 215 10.08 -2.55 11.95
C PHE A 215 10.44 -1.96 10.59
N MET A 216 9.72 -0.93 10.12
CA MET A 216 10.02 -0.25 8.85
C MET A 216 11.40 0.42 8.87
N SER A 217 11.79 1.01 9.99
CA SER A 217 13.12 1.64 10.12
C SER A 217 14.24 0.60 10.13
N GLY A 218 14.01 -0.52 10.79
CA GLY A 218 14.90 -1.67 10.76
C GLY A 218 15.03 -2.27 9.37
N LEU A 219 13.92 -2.35 8.62
CA LEU A 219 13.90 -2.77 7.22
C LEU A 219 14.73 -1.83 6.35
N GLY A 220 14.56 -0.51 6.52
CA GLY A 220 15.38 0.50 5.84
C GLY A 220 16.87 0.41 6.19
N LEU A 221 17.21 0.14 7.45
CA LEU A 221 18.60 -0.02 7.89
C LEU A 221 19.25 -1.26 7.27
N LEU A 222 18.56 -2.41 7.30
CA LEU A 222 19.05 -3.62 6.64
C LEU A 222 19.08 -3.47 5.12
N ASN A 223 18.18 -2.69 4.53
CA ASN A 223 18.22 -2.37 3.11
C ASN A 223 19.53 -1.67 2.71
N ILE A 224 20.00 -0.69 3.50
CA ILE A 224 21.29 -0.03 3.23
C ILE A 224 22.43 -1.06 3.22
N LEU A 225 22.46 -1.94 4.22
CA LEU A 225 23.58 -2.85 4.42
C LEU A 225 23.58 -4.04 3.44
N LEU A 226 22.41 -4.62 3.18
CA LEU A 226 22.29 -5.86 2.41
C LEU A 226 22.06 -5.59 0.91
N ASN A 227 21.22 -4.62 0.56
CA ASN A 227 20.85 -4.40 -0.84
C ASN A 227 21.85 -3.51 -1.59
N ILE A 228 22.78 -2.84 -0.91
CA ILE A 228 23.86 -2.10 -1.60
C ILE A 228 24.70 -3.03 -2.48
N VAL A 229 24.95 -4.27 -2.06
CA VAL A 229 25.74 -5.24 -2.84
C VAL A 229 25.02 -5.62 -4.13
N PRO A 230 23.75 -6.11 -4.11
CA PRO A 230 22.94 -6.27 -5.31
C PRO A 230 22.82 -5.01 -6.17
N THR A 231 22.66 -3.82 -5.58
CA THR A 231 22.58 -2.55 -6.33
C THR A 231 23.85 -2.32 -7.13
N VAL A 232 25.02 -2.44 -6.51
CA VAL A 232 26.31 -2.28 -7.19
C VAL A 232 26.49 -3.35 -8.27
N ILE A 233 26.08 -4.59 -8.01
CA ILE A 233 26.13 -5.67 -9.00
C ILE A 233 25.23 -5.36 -10.20
N MET A 234 24.00 -4.88 -10.00
CA MET A 234 23.06 -4.52 -11.06
C MET A 234 23.60 -3.39 -11.95
N VAL A 235 24.23 -2.39 -11.33
CA VAL A 235 24.89 -1.29 -12.07
C VAL A 235 26.09 -1.81 -12.86
N TRP A 236 26.91 -2.68 -12.26
CA TRP A 236 28.08 -3.25 -12.91
C TRP A 236 27.71 -4.15 -14.11
N LEU A 237 26.65 -4.94 -13.98
CA LEU A 237 26.10 -5.77 -15.04
C LEU A 237 25.34 -4.96 -16.12
N LYS A 238 25.23 -3.63 -15.96
CA LYS A 238 24.43 -2.74 -16.81
C LYS A 238 22.94 -3.12 -16.88
N ALA A 239 22.46 -3.88 -15.90
CA ALA A 239 21.02 -4.16 -15.73
C ALA A 239 20.31 -2.89 -15.24
N ASP A 240 20.96 -2.15 -14.34
CA ASP A 240 20.62 -0.77 -14.02
C ASP A 240 21.59 0.17 -14.76
N ARG A 241 21.09 0.90 -15.75
CA ARG A 241 21.86 1.88 -16.53
C ARG A 241 21.76 3.24 -15.84
N ILE A 242 22.87 3.71 -15.26
CA ILE A 242 22.96 4.99 -14.57
C ILE A 242 24.12 5.79 -15.15
N ASP A 243 23.81 6.85 -15.88
CA ASP A 243 24.74 7.95 -16.14
C ASP A 243 24.61 8.96 -15.00
N TRP A 244 25.65 9.03 -14.16
CA TRP A 244 25.69 9.88 -12.97
C TRP A 244 25.47 11.37 -13.24
N ASN A 245 25.70 11.83 -14.47
CA ASN A 245 25.50 13.24 -14.84
C ASN A 245 24.05 13.59 -15.18
N TYR A 246 23.21 12.59 -15.51
CA TYR A 246 21.84 12.77 -15.99
C TYR A 246 20.80 12.12 -15.06
N VAL A 247 21.21 11.79 -13.83
CA VAL A 247 20.29 11.23 -12.83
C VAL A 247 19.18 12.25 -12.54
N PRO A 248 17.90 11.86 -12.69
CA PRO A 248 16.78 12.77 -12.46
C PRO A 248 16.49 12.87 -10.95
N TRP A 249 17.39 13.53 -10.22
CA TRP A 249 17.35 13.64 -8.75
C TRP A 249 16.02 14.17 -8.22
N TRP A 250 15.40 15.12 -8.92
CA TRP A 250 14.13 15.70 -8.50
C TRP A 250 12.98 14.68 -8.51
N THR A 251 12.89 13.86 -9.56
CA THR A 251 11.82 12.83 -9.65
C THR A 251 12.08 11.68 -8.69
N LEU A 252 13.35 11.29 -8.51
CA LEU A 252 13.77 10.26 -7.56
C LEU A 252 13.50 10.66 -6.11
N ALA A 253 13.98 11.84 -5.70
CA ALA A 253 13.78 12.36 -4.36
C ALA A 253 12.29 12.63 -4.09
N GLY A 254 11.58 13.17 -5.08
CA GLY A 254 10.13 13.37 -5.00
C GLY A 254 9.38 12.06 -4.79
N SER A 255 9.68 11.01 -5.58
CA SER A 255 9.07 9.69 -5.42
C SER A 255 9.37 9.08 -4.05
N ALA A 256 10.63 9.13 -3.60
CA ALA A 256 11.04 8.61 -2.30
C ALA A 256 10.35 9.34 -1.13
N ALA A 257 10.29 10.67 -1.19
CA ALA A 257 9.63 11.50 -0.18
C ALA A 257 8.10 11.27 -0.15
N LEU A 258 7.46 11.18 -1.31
CA LEU A 258 6.02 10.89 -1.42
C LEU A 258 5.71 9.46 -0.96
N SER A 259 6.57 8.50 -1.25
CA SER A 259 6.44 7.12 -0.77
C SER A 259 6.59 7.05 0.75
N LEU A 260 7.51 7.81 1.33
CA LEU A 260 7.65 7.93 2.78
C LEU A 260 6.40 8.58 3.39
N LEU A 261 5.91 9.68 2.82
CA LEU A 261 4.68 10.35 3.24
C LEU A 261 3.48 9.41 3.16
N PHE A 262 3.34 8.65 2.07
CA PHE A 262 2.30 7.65 1.91
C PHE A 262 2.36 6.60 3.04
N ASN A 263 3.55 6.04 3.31
CA ASN A 263 3.72 5.06 4.37
C ASN A 263 3.36 5.65 5.75
N PHE A 264 3.75 6.90 6.02
CA PHE A 264 3.34 7.58 7.25
C PHE A 264 1.82 7.77 7.33
N LEU A 265 1.20 8.30 6.28
CA LEU A 265 -0.25 8.53 6.25
C LEU A 265 -1.03 7.22 6.39
N VAL A 266 -0.53 6.11 5.83
CA VAL A 266 -1.12 4.79 6.02
C VAL A 266 -0.96 4.33 7.47
N ASN A 267 0.25 4.36 8.03
CA ASN A 267 0.52 3.85 9.38
C ASN A 267 -0.17 4.69 10.46
N PHE A 268 0.03 6.01 10.44
CA PHE A 268 -0.64 6.93 11.36
C PHE A 268 -2.14 7.03 11.09
N GLY A 269 -2.57 6.97 9.83
CA GLY A 269 -3.98 7.02 9.48
C GLY A 269 -4.76 5.80 9.96
N ILE A 270 -4.18 4.59 9.88
CA ILE A 270 -4.76 3.38 10.47
C ILE A 270 -4.84 3.52 12.00
N ALA A 271 -3.82 4.08 12.63
CA ALA A 271 -3.75 4.22 14.09
C ALA A 271 -4.68 5.32 14.66
N LEU A 272 -4.83 6.44 13.95
CA LEU A 272 -5.57 7.62 14.42
C LEU A 272 -7.02 7.67 13.92
N LEU A 273 -7.29 7.05 12.77
CA LEU A 273 -8.61 7.04 12.13
C LEU A 273 -9.13 5.61 12.02
N ASN A 274 -9.80 5.30 10.90
CA ASN A 274 -10.34 3.99 10.60
C ASN A 274 -9.54 3.38 9.42
N PRO A 275 -9.07 2.12 9.50
CA PRO A 275 -8.40 1.44 8.40
C PRO A 275 -9.17 1.46 7.07
N LEU A 276 -10.51 1.49 7.13
CA LEU A 276 -11.38 1.62 5.97
C LEU A 276 -11.19 2.96 5.24
N LEU A 277 -10.99 4.07 5.98
CA LEU A 277 -10.73 5.38 5.37
C LEU A 277 -9.42 5.37 4.58
N ILE A 278 -8.38 4.76 5.14
CA ILE A 278 -7.09 4.64 4.46
C ILE A 278 -7.20 3.79 3.19
N SER A 279 -8.01 2.73 3.25
CA SER A 279 -8.30 1.90 2.09
C SER A 279 -9.02 2.69 0.99
N ILE A 280 -9.93 3.60 1.34
CA ILE A 280 -10.56 4.53 0.38
C ILE A 280 -9.53 5.47 -0.25
N GLY A 281 -8.59 6.02 0.55
CA GLY A 281 -7.53 6.88 0.03
C GLY A 281 -6.67 6.17 -1.00
N MET A 282 -6.25 4.93 -0.73
CA MET A 282 -5.51 4.10 -1.68
C MET A 282 -6.31 3.85 -2.96
N LEU A 283 -7.62 3.63 -2.83
CA LEU A 283 -8.54 3.40 -3.95
C LEU A 283 -8.67 4.65 -4.85
N CYS A 284 -8.81 5.82 -4.24
CA CYS A 284 -8.86 7.11 -4.95
C CYS A 284 -7.53 7.45 -5.63
N GLY A 285 -6.41 6.82 -5.26
CA GLY A 285 -5.14 6.96 -5.96
C GLY A 285 -5.18 6.50 -7.41
N ILE A 286 -6.03 5.51 -7.75
CA ILE A 286 -6.16 5.00 -9.13
C ILE A 286 -6.71 6.08 -10.09
N PRO A 287 -7.88 6.69 -9.85
CA PRO A 287 -8.39 7.75 -10.74
C PRO A 287 -7.49 8.98 -10.74
N VAL A 288 -6.85 9.34 -9.61
CA VAL A 288 -5.87 10.43 -9.59
C VAL A 288 -4.69 10.12 -10.52
N SER A 289 -4.18 8.89 -10.49
CA SER A 289 -3.11 8.46 -11.40
C SER A 289 -3.56 8.46 -12.87
N ALA A 290 -4.79 8.03 -13.16
CA ALA A 290 -5.35 8.07 -14.51
C ALA A 290 -5.52 9.50 -15.04
N ILE A 291 -5.96 10.45 -14.19
CA ILE A 291 -6.03 11.87 -14.53
C ILE A 291 -4.62 12.38 -14.89
N ILE A 292 -3.59 12.04 -14.10
CA ILE A 292 -2.21 12.45 -14.40
C ILE A 292 -1.75 11.86 -15.73
N ASP A 293 -2.04 10.59 -16.01
CA ASP A 293 -1.71 9.93 -17.27
C ASP A 293 -2.39 10.62 -18.48
N ILE A 294 -3.66 10.99 -18.38
CA ILE A 294 -4.39 11.69 -19.46
C ILE A 294 -3.83 13.10 -19.70
N PHE A 295 -3.54 13.86 -18.65
CA PHE A 295 -3.14 15.27 -18.78
C PHE A 295 -1.64 15.50 -19.02
N PHE A 296 -0.77 14.63 -18.51
CA PHE A 296 0.69 14.81 -18.56
C PHE A 296 1.42 13.82 -19.46
N ARG A 297 0.76 12.75 -19.91
CA ARG A 297 1.35 11.74 -20.79
C ARG A 297 0.56 11.53 -22.09
N ASP A 298 -0.45 12.36 -22.33
CA ASP A 298 -1.28 12.35 -23.54
C ASP A 298 -1.85 10.94 -23.87
N LEU A 299 -2.21 10.17 -22.84
CA LEU A 299 -2.87 8.88 -22.99
C LEU A 299 -4.37 9.07 -23.23
N ASP A 300 -4.91 8.45 -24.29
CA ASP A 300 -6.34 8.50 -24.58
C ASP A 300 -7.11 7.61 -23.60
N PRO A 301 -8.23 8.09 -23.03
CA PRO A 301 -9.04 7.31 -22.09
C PRO A 301 -9.75 6.16 -22.83
N THR A 302 -9.10 5.00 -22.86
CA THR A 302 -9.64 3.81 -23.51
C THR A 302 -10.71 3.11 -22.65
N LEU A 303 -11.79 2.65 -23.29
CA LEU A 303 -12.91 1.97 -22.61
C LEU A 303 -12.48 0.70 -21.88
N LYS A 304 -11.49 -0.04 -22.42
CA LYS A 304 -10.94 -1.25 -21.80
C LYS A 304 -10.31 -0.90 -20.46
N PHE A 305 -9.41 0.09 -20.40
CA PHE A 305 -8.85 0.57 -19.14
C PHE A 305 -9.92 1.00 -18.12
N ILE A 306 -10.91 1.80 -18.53
CA ILE A 306 -11.97 2.28 -17.63
C ILE A 306 -12.77 1.11 -17.06
N LEU A 307 -13.21 0.17 -17.90
CA LEU A 307 -13.97 -1.00 -17.46
C LEU A 307 -13.14 -1.89 -16.52
N GLY A 308 -11.88 -2.12 -16.87
CA GLY A 308 -10.97 -2.91 -16.05
C GLY A 308 -10.69 -2.26 -14.69
N ALA A 309 -10.44 -0.95 -14.67
CA ALA A 309 -10.26 -0.18 -13.44
C ALA A 309 -11.51 -0.24 -12.56
N ILE A 310 -12.71 -0.02 -13.11
CA ILE A 310 -13.98 -0.15 -12.36
C ILE A 310 -14.13 -1.54 -11.75
N LEU A 311 -13.80 -2.59 -12.50
CA LEU A 311 -13.93 -3.96 -12.02
C LEU A 311 -12.96 -4.26 -10.85
N ILE A 312 -11.73 -3.72 -10.90
CA ILE A 312 -10.79 -3.78 -9.78
C ILE A 312 -11.27 -2.94 -8.59
N LEU A 313 -11.82 -1.75 -8.83
CA LEU A 313 -12.39 -0.89 -7.78
C LEU A 313 -13.50 -1.63 -7.03
N VAL A 314 -14.41 -2.28 -7.76
CA VAL A 314 -15.48 -3.12 -7.19
C VAL A 314 -14.90 -4.27 -6.38
N SER A 315 -13.90 -4.99 -6.91
CA SER A 315 -13.22 -6.06 -6.18
C SER A 315 -12.64 -5.58 -4.85
N PHE A 316 -11.90 -4.47 -4.88
CA PHE A 316 -11.30 -3.89 -3.69
C PHE A 316 -12.36 -3.53 -2.66
N VAL A 317 -13.45 -2.88 -3.07
CA VAL A 317 -14.55 -2.51 -2.16
C VAL A 317 -15.19 -3.75 -1.53
N LEU A 318 -15.44 -4.79 -2.33
CA LEU A 318 -16.02 -6.03 -1.84
C LEU A 318 -15.10 -6.77 -0.84
N CYS A 319 -13.79 -6.70 -1.02
CA CYS A 319 -12.82 -7.33 -0.11
C CYS A 319 -12.52 -6.50 1.15
N ALA A 320 -12.36 -5.18 0.99
CA ALA A 320 -11.89 -4.29 2.05
C ALA A 320 -12.99 -3.95 3.06
N PHE A 321 -14.24 -3.83 2.61
CA PHE A 321 -15.35 -3.46 3.48
C PHE A 321 -16.03 -4.70 4.09
N PRO A 322 -16.40 -4.68 5.37
CA PRO A 322 -17.16 -5.75 6.03
C PRO A 322 -18.63 -5.72 5.61
N ILE A 323 -18.91 -5.79 4.30
CA ILE A 323 -20.23 -5.66 3.71
C ILE A 323 -21.17 -6.73 4.24
N GLN A 324 -20.68 -7.96 4.47
CA GLN A 324 -21.48 -9.03 5.06
C GLN A 324 -21.98 -8.70 6.46
N GLU A 325 -21.14 -8.15 7.32
CA GLU A 325 -21.53 -7.79 8.69
C GLU A 325 -22.58 -6.68 8.69
N ILE A 326 -22.45 -5.74 7.74
CA ILE A 326 -23.43 -4.67 7.53
C ILE A 326 -24.76 -5.27 7.05
N PHE A 327 -24.76 -6.15 6.05
CA PHE A 327 -25.98 -6.81 5.57
C PHE A 327 -26.63 -7.69 6.65
N GLN A 328 -25.85 -8.38 7.47
CA GLN A 328 -26.38 -9.16 8.59
C GLN A 328 -27.01 -8.26 9.66
N LYS A 329 -26.38 -7.13 10.00
CA LYS A 329 -26.95 -6.12 10.91
C LYS A 329 -28.24 -5.51 10.36
N LEU A 330 -28.27 -5.14 9.07
CA LEU A 330 -29.46 -4.60 8.40
C LEU A 330 -30.60 -5.62 8.35
N ARG A 331 -30.30 -6.90 8.05
CA ARG A 331 -31.28 -7.99 8.03
C ARG A 331 -31.79 -8.35 9.42
N LYS A 332 -30.95 -8.21 10.45
CA LYS A 332 -31.36 -8.40 11.84
C LYS A 332 -32.27 -7.27 12.30
N ASN A 333 -31.91 -6.01 11.99
CA ASN A 333 -32.74 -4.85 12.29
C ASN A 333 -34.09 -4.88 11.55
N SER A 334 -34.13 -5.35 10.29
CA SER A 334 -35.39 -5.51 9.56
C SER A 334 -36.28 -6.60 10.16
N LYS A 335 -35.71 -7.73 10.60
CA LYS A 335 -36.46 -8.78 11.32
C LYS A 335 -36.97 -8.31 12.70
N THR A 336 -36.19 -7.49 13.42
CA THR A 336 -36.62 -6.93 14.70
C THR A 336 -37.77 -5.91 14.51
N SER A 337 -37.75 -5.12 13.44
CA SER A 337 -38.89 -4.24 13.11
C SER A 337 -40.17 -5.00 12.79
N TYR A 338 -40.10 -6.11 12.05
CA TYR A 338 -41.29 -6.93 11.74
C TYR A 338 -41.91 -7.58 13.00
N ASN A 339 -41.10 -8.09 13.93
CA ASN A 339 -41.61 -8.72 15.16
C ASN A 339 -42.24 -7.71 16.15
N VAL A 340 -41.89 -6.43 16.09
CA VAL A 340 -42.51 -5.37 16.92
C VAL A 340 -43.85 -4.93 16.35
N THR A 341 -44.04 -4.97 15.02
CA THR A 341 -45.35 -4.68 14.41
C THR A 341 -46.36 -5.81 14.57
N ASP A 342 -45.93 -7.08 14.62
CA ASP A 342 -46.85 -8.23 14.81
C ASP A 342 -47.23 -8.50 16.28
N SER A 343 -46.56 -7.85 17.24
CA SER A 343 -46.92 -7.91 18.67
C SER A 343 -47.77 -6.72 19.13
N VAL A 344 -48.11 -5.80 18.23
CA VAL A 344 -49.00 -4.66 18.45
C VAL A 344 -50.16 -4.73 17.46
N VAL A 345 -50.85 -5.87 17.46
CA VAL A 345 -52.23 -5.96 16.95
C VAL A 345 -53.02 -6.75 18.00
N PRO A 346 -53.99 -6.12 18.69
CA PRO A 346 -54.78 -6.76 19.74
C PRO A 346 -55.71 -7.86 19.21
#